data_AF-A0A920FBR9-F1
#
_entry.id   AF-A0A920FBR9-F1
#
_cell.length_a   1.000
_cell.length_b   1.000
_cell.length_c   1.000
_cell.angle_alpha   90.00
_cell.angle_beta   90.00
_cell.angle_gamma   90.00
#
_symmetry.space_group_name_H-M   'P 1'
#
loop_
_entity.id
_entity.type
_entity.pdbx_description
1 polymer ?
#
loop_
_entity_poly.entity_id
_entity_poly.type
_entity_poly.pdbx_seq_one_letter_code
_entity_poly.pdbx_strand_id
1 'polypeptide(L)'
;MLVTEVIAVDPEAIAQSSTITGFDPTNESGFKLIANDVHKEDALIIGQLWHPGRQQLWHPTKSPIGVSNLPDPYSGTVPHVMTTEEVLRVAESYIIRPKGCQTAV
;
A
#
# COMPACT_ATOMS: atom_id res chain seq x y z
N MET A 1 -18.94 10.06 -0.08
CA MET A 1 -18.01 8.91 -0.14
C MET A 1 -16.60 9.46 -0.28
N LEU A 2 -15.69 9.02 0.58
CA LEU A 2 -14.28 9.40 0.61
C LEU A 2 -13.43 8.19 0.21
N VAL A 3 -12.33 8.47 -0.47
CA VAL A 3 -11.25 7.52 -0.71
C VAL A 3 -10.01 8.10 -0.06
N THR A 4 -9.32 7.33 0.78
CA THR A 4 -8.10 7.79 1.44
C THR A 4 -7.01 8.06 0.42
N GLU A 5 -5.93 8.71 0.88
CA GLU A 5 -4.63 8.55 0.24
C GLU A 5 -4.19 7.08 0.16
N VAL A 6 -3.10 6.82 -0.55
CA VAL A 6 -2.55 5.47 -0.71
C VAL A 6 -2.10 4.87 0.61
N ILE A 7 -2.45 3.60 0.82
CA ILE A 7 -2.05 2.80 1.97
C ILE A 7 -1.15 1.66 1.47
N ALA A 8 0.13 1.68 1.85
CA ALA A 8 1.10 0.69 1.41
C ALA A 8 0.76 -0.70 1.99
N VAL A 9 0.68 -1.71 1.11
CA VAL A 9 0.34 -3.09 1.52
C VAL A 9 1.57 -3.97 1.75
N ASP A 10 2.73 -3.59 1.21
CA ASP A 10 3.94 -4.40 1.23
C ASP A 10 5.07 -3.69 1.99
N PRO A 11 5.60 -4.29 3.09
CA PRO A 11 6.75 -3.76 3.82
C PRO A 11 8.00 -3.57 2.96
N GLU A 12 8.14 -4.34 1.88
CA GLU A 12 9.26 -4.24 0.96
C GLU A 12 9.08 -3.09 -0.04
N ALA A 13 7.88 -2.50 -0.12
CA ALA A 13 7.49 -1.55 -1.14
C ALA A 13 6.96 -0.22 -0.57
N ILE A 14 7.84 0.51 0.12
CA ILE A 14 7.57 1.85 0.65
C ILE A 14 8.32 2.88 -0.20
N ALA A 15 7.60 3.84 -0.77
CA ALA A 15 8.23 4.90 -1.59
C ALA A 15 8.74 6.08 -0.75
N GLN A 16 8.10 6.39 0.38
CA GLN A 16 8.53 7.47 1.27
C GLN A 16 8.18 7.16 2.72
N SER A 17 8.95 7.69 3.67
CA SER A 17 8.78 7.41 5.10
C SER A 17 7.44 7.89 5.68
N SER A 18 6.77 8.82 5.01
CA SER A 18 5.46 9.33 5.40
C SER A 18 4.28 8.54 4.86
N THR A 19 4.50 7.53 4.00
CA THR A 19 3.40 6.71 3.47
C THR A 19 2.74 5.92 4.59
N ILE A 20 1.41 6.03 4.68
CA ILE A 20 0.61 5.25 5.62
C ILE A 20 0.70 3.77 5.26
N THR A 21 0.97 2.92 6.25
CA THR A 21 1.19 1.48 6.05
C THR A 21 0.01 0.67 6.54
N GLY A 22 -0.50 -0.21 5.68
CA GLY A 22 -1.60 -1.11 6.00
C GLY A 22 -1.16 -2.36 6.77
N PHE A 23 0.12 -2.72 6.73
CA PHE A 23 0.67 -3.89 7.41
C PHE A 23 1.15 -3.61 8.85
N ASP A 24 1.25 -2.33 9.25
CA ASP A 24 1.67 -1.96 10.60
C ASP A 24 0.47 -1.94 11.56
N PRO A 25 0.41 -2.82 12.57
CA PRO A 25 -0.71 -2.88 13.51
C PRO A 25 -0.86 -1.61 14.35
N THR A 26 0.18 -0.78 14.46
CA THR A 26 0.09 0.50 15.20
C THR A 26 -0.85 1.50 14.55
N ASN A 27 -1.12 1.36 13.24
CA ASN A 27 -2.05 2.22 12.50
C ASN A 27 -3.53 1.82 12.68
N GLU A 28 -3.83 0.65 13.27
CA GLU A 28 -5.20 0.12 13.37
C GLU A 28 -6.15 1.03 14.15
N SER A 29 -5.68 1.63 15.25
CA SER A 29 -6.49 2.55 16.05
C SER A 29 -6.83 3.84 15.28
N GLY A 30 -5.87 4.36 14.51
CA GLY A 30 -6.06 5.52 13.64
C GLY A 30 -7.08 5.25 12.53
N PHE A 31 -6.98 4.10 11.87
CA PHE A 31 -7.96 3.70 10.84
C PHE A 31 -9.37 3.61 11.41
N LYS A 32 -9.55 3.00 12.58
CA LYS A 32 -10.87 2.90 13.25
C LYS A 32 -11.41 4.26 13.66
N LEU A 33 -10.56 5.14 14.19
CA LEU A 33 -10.96 6.49 14.59
C LEU A 33 -11.51 7.28 13.40
N ILE A 34 -10.74 7.34 12.30
CA ILE A 34 -11.13 8.07 11.10
C ILE A 34 -12.41 7.48 10.49
N ALA A 35 -12.51 6.15 10.40
CA ALA A 35 -13.72 5.50 9.89
C ALA A 35 -14.96 5.84 10.73
N ASN A 36 -14.84 5.78 12.05
CA ASN A 36 -15.93 6.13 12.96
C ASN A 36 -16.34 7.61 12.84
N ASP A 37 -15.38 8.52 12.71
CA ASP A 37 -15.68 9.94 12.57
C ASP A 37 -16.36 10.27 11.24
N VAL A 38 -15.98 9.61 10.15
CA VAL A 38 -16.68 9.75 8.87
C VAL A 38 -18.09 9.17 8.93
N HIS A 39 -18.27 8.01 9.57
CA HIS A 39 -19.60 7.40 9.70
C HIS A 39 -20.57 8.22 10.57
N LYS A 40 -20.08 8.99 11.55
CA LYS A 40 -20.92 9.92 12.33
C LYS A 40 -21.55 11.03 11.49
N GLU A 41 -20.95 11.33 10.34
CA GLU A 41 -21.41 12.35 9.39
C GLU A 41 -22.27 11.74 8.26
N ASP A 42 -22.81 10.52 8.45
CA ASP A 42 -23.58 9.76 7.46
C ASP A 42 -22.85 9.57 6.11
N ALA A 43 -21.51 9.57 6.15
CA ALA A 43 -20.64 9.39 5.00
C ALA A 43 -19.94 8.03 5.03
N LEU A 44 -19.41 7.61 3.88
CA LEU A 44 -18.63 6.38 3.72
C LEU A 44 -17.18 6.69 3.39
N ILE A 45 -16.25 5.85 3.83
CA ILE A 45 -14.81 5.94 3.52
C ILE A 45 -14.25 4.58 3.09
N ILE A 46 -13.37 4.59 2.08
CA ILE A 46 -12.69 3.41 1.54
C ILE A 46 -11.17 3.66 1.54
N GLY A 47 -10.40 2.67 2.00
CA GLY A 47 -8.94 2.71 1.95
C GLY A 47 -8.40 2.37 0.57
N GLN A 48 -7.55 3.23 0.00
CA GLN A 48 -6.87 2.96 -1.28
C GLN A 48 -5.61 2.12 -1.05
N LEU A 49 -5.74 0.80 -1.14
CA LEU A 49 -4.59 -0.11 -1.04
C LEU A 49 -3.63 0.06 -2.21
N TRP A 50 -2.33 0.08 -1.93
CA TRP A 50 -1.32 0.47 -2.88
C TRP A 50 0.00 -0.30 -2.74
N HIS A 51 0.62 -0.56 -3.88
CA HIS A 51 1.98 -1.04 -4.01
C HIS A 51 2.67 -0.21 -5.12
N PRO A 52 3.81 0.45 -4.86
CA PRO A 52 4.47 1.35 -5.81
C PRO A 52 5.04 0.65 -7.05
N GLY A 53 5.43 -0.62 -6.92
CA GLY A 53 6.03 -1.40 -8.00
C GLY A 53 7.28 -0.70 -8.54
N ARG A 54 7.33 -0.48 -9.85
CA ARG A 54 8.49 0.15 -10.50
C ARG A 54 8.70 1.62 -10.07
N GLN A 55 7.68 2.24 -9.50
CA GLN A 55 7.71 3.64 -9.04
C GLN A 55 8.02 3.73 -7.54
N GLN A 56 8.67 2.71 -6.98
CA GLN A 56 9.24 2.78 -5.64
C GLN A 56 10.52 3.62 -5.70
N LEU A 57 10.32 4.93 -5.76
CA LEU A 57 11.39 5.89 -5.85
C LEU A 57 11.98 6.14 -4.47
N TRP A 58 13.29 6.35 -4.37
CA TRP A 58 13.96 6.93 -3.20
C TRP A 58 14.03 6.10 -1.91
N HIS A 59 13.73 4.80 -1.93
CA HIS A 59 13.99 3.95 -0.76
C HIS A 59 15.49 3.59 -0.68
N PRO A 60 16.21 3.91 0.42
CA PRO A 60 17.67 3.77 0.48
C PRO A 60 18.16 2.33 0.47
N THR A 61 17.30 1.36 0.80
CA THR A 61 17.68 -0.05 1.01
C THR A 61 16.82 -1.06 0.25
N LYS A 62 15.86 -0.61 -0.56
CA LYS A 62 14.92 -1.51 -1.27
C LYS A 62 14.88 -1.16 -2.75
N SER A 63 14.92 -2.19 -3.58
CA SER A 63 14.89 -2.04 -5.03
C SER A 63 13.46 -2.12 -5.55
N PRO A 64 13.07 -1.30 -6.53
CA PRO A 64 11.77 -1.40 -7.16
C PRO A 64 11.59 -2.75 -7.86
N ILE A 65 10.35 -3.25 -7.87
CA ILE A 65 9.96 -4.49 -8.56
C ILE A 65 8.89 -4.20 -9.62
N GLY A 66 8.86 -4.98 -10.70
CA GLY A 66 7.94 -4.75 -11.80
C GLY A 66 7.68 -6.00 -12.64
N VAL A 67 6.72 -5.92 -13.54
CA VAL A 67 6.37 -7.00 -14.47
C VAL A 67 7.30 -7.10 -15.68
N SER A 68 8.19 -6.12 -15.86
CA SER A 68 9.18 -6.03 -16.93
C SER A 68 10.34 -5.14 -16.49
N ASN A 69 11.45 -5.20 -17.22
CA ASN A 69 12.65 -4.38 -16.98
C ASN A 69 12.55 -2.97 -17.61
N LEU A 70 11.33 -2.47 -17.88
CA LEU A 70 11.16 -1.13 -18.40
C LEU A 70 11.47 -0.10 -17.31
N PRO A 71 12.40 0.84 -17.54
CA PRO A 71 12.82 1.80 -16.53
C PRO A 71 11.65 2.70 -16.12
N ASP A 72 11.68 3.14 -14.85
CA ASP A 72 10.77 4.17 -14.38
C ASP A 72 11.04 5.49 -15.13
N PRO A 73 10.01 6.17 -15.65
CA PRO A 73 10.18 7.35 -16.49
C PRO A 73 10.73 8.58 -15.76
N TYR A 74 10.73 8.62 -14.42
CA TYR A 74 11.16 9.77 -13.63
C TYR A 74 12.59 9.63 -13.10
N SER A 75 12.95 8.43 -12.66
CA SER A 75 14.25 8.13 -12.06
C SER A 75 15.20 7.40 -12.99
N GLY A 76 14.69 6.76 -14.04
CA GLY A 76 15.45 5.84 -14.88
C GLY A 76 15.81 4.51 -14.20
N THR A 77 15.40 4.29 -12.94
CA THR A 77 15.68 3.06 -12.22
C THR A 77 15.01 1.88 -12.92
N VAL A 78 15.80 0.84 -13.22
CA VAL A 78 15.30 -0.41 -13.79
C VAL A 78 14.81 -1.30 -12.65
N PRO A 79 13.53 -1.70 -12.63
CA PRO A 79 13.02 -2.58 -11.60
C PRO A 79 13.52 -4.01 -11.79
N HIS A 80 13.61 -4.74 -10.68
CA HIS A 80 13.70 -6.19 -10.72
C HIS A 80 12.42 -6.78 -11.34
N VAL A 81 12.56 -7.71 -12.27
CA VAL A 81 11.42 -8.39 -12.91
C VAL A 81 10.92 -9.47 -11.97
N MET A 82 9.69 -9.32 -11.50
CA MET A 82 9.10 -10.25 -10.54
C MET A 82 9.00 -11.66 -11.11
N THR A 83 9.39 -12.65 -10.31
CA THR A 83 9.03 -14.04 -10.54
C THR A 83 7.55 -14.28 -10.22
N THR A 84 7.04 -15.45 -10.61
CA THR A 84 5.67 -15.86 -10.26
C THR A 84 5.44 -15.84 -8.75
N GLU A 85 6.42 -16.32 -7.97
CA GLU A 85 6.37 -16.36 -6.51
C GLU A 85 6.31 -14.95 -5.92
N GLU A 86 7.04 -13.99 -6.48
CA GLU A 86 7.02 -12.60 -6.04
C GLU A 86 5.70 -11.91 -6.37
N VAL A 87 5.10 -12.20 -7.52
CA VAL A 87 3.75 -11.73 -7.87
C VAL A 87 2.72 -12.27 -6.88
N LEU A 88 2.80 -13.56 -6.53
CA LEU A 88 1.90 -14.17 -5.55
C LEU A 88 2.08 -13.56 -4.16
N ARG A 89 3.32 -13.31 -3.72
CA ARG A 89 3.61 -12.60 -2.47
C ARG A 89 2.99 -11.21 -2.44
N VAL A 90 3.11 -10.43 -3.52
CA VAL A 90 2.48 -9.10 -3.62
C VAL A 90 0.95 -9.23 -3.55
N ALA A 91 0.36 -10.21 -4.24
CA ALA A 91 -1.08 -10.46 -4.16
C ALA A 91 -1.53 -10.82 -2.74
N GLU A 92 -0.75 -11.63 -2.01
CA GLU A 92 -0.99 -11.93 -0.59
C GLU A 92 -0.93 -10.67 0.29
N SER A 93 -0.01 -9.73 0.02
CA SER A 93 0.05 -8.45 0.74
C SER A 93 -1.25 -7.64 0.64
N TYR A 94 -1.99 -7.72 -0.47
CA TYR A 94 -3.32 -7.08 -0.58
C TYR A 94 -4.40 -7.78 0.27
N ILE A 95 -4.20 -9.06 0.63
CA ILE A 95 -5.15 -9.86 1.42
C ILE A 95 -4.84 -9.72 2.92
N ILE A 96 -3.54 -9.69 3.28
CA ILE A 96 -3.07 -9.58 4.66
C ILE A 96 -3.38 -8.18 5.18
N ARG A 97 -4.52 -8.08 5.87
CA ARG A 97 -4.98 -6.88 6.57
C ARG A 97 -4.70 -6.99 8.07
N PRO A 98 -4.57 -5.86 8.79
CA PRO A 98 -4.75 -5.83 10.23
C PRO A 98 -6.16 -6.38 10.52
N LYS A 99 -6.28 -7.26 11.50
CA LYS A 99 -7.52 -7.99 11.83
C LYS A 99 -8.72 -7.08 12.17
N GLY A 100 -8.52 -5.76 12.32
CA GLY A 100 -9.56 -4.77 12.62
C GLY A 100 -10.24 -4.09 11.43
N CYS A 101 -9.79 -4.29 10.18
CA CYS A 101 -10.43 -3.70 9.00
C CYS A 101 -11.51 -4.65 8.45
N GLN A 102 -12.64 -4.78 9.17
CA GLN A 102 -13.82 -5.42 8.61
C GLN A 102 -14.41 -4.50 7.53
N THR A 103 -14.72 -5.09 6.39
CA THR A 103 -15.47 -4.46 5.30
C THR A 103 -16.70 -3.76 5.90
N ALA A 104 -16.78 -2.44 5.75
CA ALA A 104 -18.03 -1.73 5.93
C ALA A 104 -19.02 -2.33 4.92
N VAL A 105 -19.94 -3.14 5.42
CA VAL A 105 -21.18 -3.54 4.74
C VAL A 105 -22.31 -2.81 5.45
#